data_AF-A0A1Q6QK91-F1
#
_entry.id   AF-A0A1Q6QK91-F1
#
_cell.length_a   1.000
_cell.length_b   1.000
_cell.length_c   1.000
_cell.angle_alpha   90.00
_cell.angle_beta   90.00
_cell.angle_gamma   90.00
#
_symmetry.space_group_name_H-M   'P 1'
#
loop_
_entity.id
_entity.type
_entity.pdbx_description
1 polymer ?
#
loop_
_entity_poly.entity_id
_entity_poly.type
_entity_poly.pdbx_seq_one_letter_code
_entity_poly.pdbx_strand_id
1 'polypeptide(L)' 'MAAVQSDTNHVLSSDYSEIKIIGAGADAVDFALINLCHKGDIVVTQDYGVAAMTLEKESII' A
#
# COMPACT_ATOMS: atom_id res chain seq x y z
N MET A 1 -2.94 -11.33 -3.25
CA MET A 1 -3.61 -10.13 -3.79
C MET A 1 -2.59 -9.01 -3.72
N ALA A 2 -2.05 -8.56 -4.85
CA ALA A 2 -1.07 -7.48 -4.87
C ALA A 2 -1.82 -6.16 -5.03
N ALA A 3 -1.60 -5.20 -4.13
CA ALA A 3 -2.14 -3.85 -4.21
C ALA A 3 -0.99 -2.91 -4.56
N VAL A 4 -1.09 -2.22 -5.70
CA VAL A 4 -0.10 -1.24 -6.16
C VAL A 4 -0.70 0.14 -5.99
N GLN A 5 -0.02 0.99 -5.22
CA GLN A 5 -0.46 2.34 -4.91
C GLN A 5 0.51 3.33 -5.56
N SER A 6 -0.03 4.20 -6.42
CA SER A 6 0.75 5.24 -7.11
C SER A 6 -0.06 6.52 -7.12
N ASP A 7 0.64 7.64 -6.97
CA ASP A 7 0.06 8.97 -7.05
C ASP A 7 -0.53 9.25 -8.44
N THR A 8 -1.30 10.33 -8.56
CA THR A 8 -2.03 10.74 -9.76
C THR A 8 -1.18 10.98 -11.03
N ASN A 9 0.15 10.82 -10.99
CA ASN A 9 1.04 11.03 -12.13
C ASN A 9 1.42 9.74 -12.90
N HIS A 10 1.19 8.56 -12.34
CA HIS A 10 1.47 7.30 -13.03
C HIS A 10 0.28 6.33 -12.94
N VAL A 11 -0.44 6.16 -14.04
CA VAL A 11 -1.41 5.06 -14.20
C VAL A 11 -0.62 3.77 -14.42
N LEU A 12 -0.35 3.06 -13.33
CA LEU A 12 0.13 1.68 -13.40
C LEU A 12 -1.06 0.81 -13.82
N SER A 13 -0.81 -0.16 -14.70
CA SER A 13 -1.76 -1.18 -15.13
C SER A 13 -1.05 -2.52 -15.01
N SER A 14 -1.68 -3.49 -14.37
CA SER A 14 -1.12 -4.81 -14.16
C SER A 14 -2.26 -5.81 -14.18
N ASP A 15 -2.11 -6.85 -15.00
CA ASP A 15 -3.12 -7.89 -15.22
C ASP A 15 -3.21 -8.89 -14.05
N TYR A 16 -2.32 -8.77 -13.06
CA TYR A 16 -2.22 -9.68 -11.91
C TYR A 16 -2.52 -9.02 -10.55
N SER A 17 -2.55 -7.69 -10.50
CA SER A 17 -2.70 -6.93 -9.24
C SER A 17 -3.92 -6.02 -9.28
N GLU A 18 -4.63 -5.92 -8.17
CA GLU A 18 -5.69 -4.94 -8.01
C GLU A 18 -5.05 -3.56 -7.78
N ILE A 19 -5.43 -2.58 -8.60
CA ILE A 19 -4.90 -1.22 -8.49
C ILE A 19 -5.97 -0.36 -7.82
N LYS A 20 -5.67 0.10 -6.62
CA LYS A 20 -6.55 0.98 -5.85
C LYS A 20 -6.04 2.41 -5.92
N ILE A 21 -6.81 3.25 -6.61
CA ILE A 21 -6.57 4.69 -6.66
C ILE A 21 -7.18 5.30 -5.40
N ILE A 22 -6.33 5.76 -4.49
CA ILE A 22 -6.74 6.46 -3.26
C ILE A 22 -6.60 7.97 -3.50
N GLY A 23 -7.60 8.74 -3.08
CA GLY A 23 -7.61 10.19 -3.28
C GLY A 23 -6.48 10.90 -2.54
N ALA A 24 -6.08 12.07 -3.05
CA ALA A 24 -4.94 12.88 -2.58
C ALA A 24 -5.17 13.62 -1.24
N GLY A 25 -5.84 12.97 -0.28
CA GLY A 25 -5.88 13.45 1.10
C GLY A 25 -4.54 13.18 1.80
N ALA A 26 -4.12 14.06 2.71
CA ALA A 26 -2.95 13.81 3.55
C ALA A 26 -3.07 12.44 4.23
N ASP A 27 -2.04 11.61 4.11
CA ASP A 27 -1.92 10.26 4.68
C ASP A 27 -3.03 9.26 4.25
N ALA A 28 -3.89 9.62 3.29
CA ALA A 28 -5.01 8.79 2.88
C ALA A 28 -4.54 7.44 2.32
N VAL A 29 -3.39 7.45 1.64
CA VAL A 29 -2.73 6.27 1.06
C VAL A 29 -2.29 5.32 2.17
N ASP A 30 -1.68 5.84 3.24
CA ASP A 30 -1.10 5.06 4.33
C ASP A 30 -2.20 4.38 5.15
N PHE A 31 -3.25 5.12 5.49
CA PHE A 31 -4.41 4.55 6.20
C PHE A 31 -5.14 3.51 5.36
N ALA A 32 -5.28 3.72 4.05
CA ALA A 32 -5.88 2.73 3.18
C ALA A 32 -5.03 1.45 3.11
N LEU A 33 -3.71 1.58 3.00
CA LEU A 33 -2.78 0.44 2.95
C LEU A 33 -2.83 -0.37 4.25
N ILE A 34 -2.72 0.28 5.41
CA ILE A 34 -2.75 -0.41 6.71
C ILE A 34 -4.09 -1.07 7.01
N ASN A 35 -5.21 -0.49 6.56
CA ASN A 35 -6.53 -1.11 6.72
C ASN A 35 -6.71 -2.34 5.82
N LEU A 36 -5.94 -2.45 4.74
CA LEU A 36 -5.98 -3.60 3.84
C LEU A 36 -4.96 -4.69 4.21
N CYS A 37 -3.90 -4.33 4.94
CA CYS A 37 -2.86 -5.27 5.35
C CYS A 37 -3.31 -6.18 6.49
N HIS A 38 -3.04 -7.46 6.32
CA HIS A 38 -3.24 -8.51 7.30
C HIS A 38 -1.90 -9.15 7.68
N LYS A 39 -1.91 -9.89 8.79
CA LYS A 39 -0.75 -10.65 9.26
C LYS A 39 -0.26 -11.61 8.17
N GLY A 40 1.03 -11.55 7.86
CA GLY A 40 1.68 -12.39 6.85
C GLY A 40 1.59 -11.88 5.41
N ASP A 41 0.95 -10.73 5.17
CA ASP A 41 0.99 -10.08 3.86
C ASP A 41 2.41 -9.53 3.55
N ILE A 42 2.78 -9.49 2.27
CA ILE A 42 4.06 -8.92 1.80
C ILE A 42 3.80 -7.51 1.29
N VAL A 43 4.49 -6.53 1.85
CA VAL A 43 4.31 -5.11 1.56
C VAL A 43 5.61 -4.52 1.07
N VAL A 44 5.65 -4.16 -0.21
CA VAL A 44 6.82 -3.51 -0.81
C VAL A 44 6.57 -2.01 -0.82
N THR A 45 7.36 -1.27 -0.06
CA THR A 45 7.31 0.20 -0.01
C THR A 45 8.73 0.79 0.02
N GLN A 46 8.88 2.00 -0.50
CA GLN A 46 10.13 2.77 -0.38
C GLN A 46 10.09 3.74 0.82
N ASP A 47 8.94 3.87 1.49
CA ASP A 47 8.76 4.77 2.63
C ASP A 47 8.97 4.02 3.94
N TYR A 48 9.95 4.45 4.74
CA TYR A 48 10.23 3.86 6.05
C TYR A 48 9.12 4.07 7.07
N GLY A 49 8.36 5.16 6.98
CA GLY A 49 7.19 5.41 7.82
C GLY A 49 6.07 4.41 7.54
N VAL A 50 5.76 4.20 6.25
CA VAL A 50 4.79 3.18 5.83
C VAL A 50 5.26 1.77 6.20
N ALA A 51 6.56 1.50 6.05
CA ALA A 51 7.14 0.23 6.48
C ALA A 51 6.94 -0.01 7.98
N ALA A 52 7.25 0.99 8.82
CA ALA A 52 7.04 0.89 10.26
C ALA A 52 5.56 0.61 10.61
N MET A 53 4.62 1.33 9.98
CA MET A 53 3.18 1.13 10.18
C MET A 53 2.72 -0.28 9.80
N THR A 54 3.36 -0.89 8.80
CA THR A 54 2.98 -2.22 8.31
C THR A 54 3.58 -3.35 9.15
N LEU A 55 4.78 -3.17 9.72
CA LEU A 55 5.35 -4.13 10.68
C LEU A 55 4.47 -4.31 11.92
N GLU A 56 3.79 -3.26 12.38
CA GLU A 56 2.83 -3.33 13.49
C GLU A 56 1.65 -4.28 13.20
N LYS A 57 1.34 -4.54 11.93
CA LYS A 57 0.32 -5.50 11.48
C LYS A 57 0.84 -6.93 11.33
N GLU A 58 2.10 -7.19 11.71
CA GLU A 58 2.79 -8.47 11.49
C GLU A 58 2.89 -8.85 10.00
N SER A 59 2.99 -7.84 9.13
CA SER A 59 3.26 -8.02 7.71
C SER A 59 4.77 -8.11 7.45
N ILE A 60 5.14 -8.73 6.33
CA ILE A 60 6.51 -8.87 5.85
C ILE A 60 6.79 -7.71 4.90
N ILE A 61 7.97 -7.11 5.00
CA ILE A 61 8.37 -5.94 4.20
C ILE A 61 9.51 -6.31 3.27
#